data_AF-A0A7X8X7T8-F1
#
_entry.id   AF-A0A7X8X7T8-F1
#
_cell.length_a   1.000
_cell.length_b   1.000
_cell.length_c   1.000
_cell.angle_alpha   90.00
_cell.angle_beta   90.00
_cell.angle_gamma   90.00
#
_symmetry.space_group_name_H-M   'P 1'
#
loop_
_entity.id
_entity.type
_entity.pdbx_description
1 polymer ?
#
loop_
_entity_poly.entity_id
_entity_poly.type
_entity_poly.pdbx_seq_one_letter_code
_entity_poly.pdbx_strand_id
1 'polypeptide(L)'
;MTQKPRVALRVIDTERKRSVRLQKERQRLFPAALIGLSVFCVLSIIFFILKKKGWISTGGVAGAVLDDSVHTLIVMGFIPLLIASVILFVVKPPTQLVMGGTHNRWSFLFAPLIGFLAAMAVWCMRELLVSWVEQAARYTALPAYIYTGQLLLDRSIVTTILVLSTAVFVPATALELFLRGLVQPGLLVGTGPRLASLEIAILVALSQFDTSGFVFMAIGSFLVSWVRHNCDSLVASSLMSAGYSLSLLMSGKVFGFAVSTLFSGITMDDTQYRIFLITCLLFLSLLLIAPIAFIQGLGVRTKRQGLIEGRVVYTSERRGSSRFATIILTLILAAAFVGSSLFFST
;
A
#
# COMPACT_ATOMS: atom_id res chain seq x y z
N MET A 1 23.26 4.03 -48.27
CA MET A 1 24.00 4.57 -47.09
C MET A 1 23.47 3.91 -45.83
N THR A 2 24.13 2.85 -45.38
CA THR A 2 23.74 1.99 -44.26
C THR A 2 24.76 2.12 -43.14
N GLN A 3 24.58 3.11 -42.27
CA GLN A 3 25.32 3.21 -41.00
C GLN A 3 24.34 3.12 -39.83
N LYS A 4 24.45 2.04 -39.04
CA LYS A 4 24.42 1.99 -37.55
C LYS A 4 24.03 0.62 -36.94
N PRO A 5 24.67 -0.51 -37.28
CA PRO A 5 24.55 -1.72 -36.45
C PRO A 5 25.38 -1.62 -35.15
N ARG A 6 26.53 -0.92 -35.16
CA ARG A 6 27.45 -0.86 -34.00
C ARG A 6 26.93 -0.03 -32.82
N VAL A 7 26.14 1.02 -33.08
CA VAL A 7 25.59 1.86 -32.01
C VAL A 7 24.47 1.12 -31.27
N ALA A 8 23.62 0.39 -31.99
CA ALA A 8 22.56 -0.43 -31.40
C ALA A 8 23.13 -1.54 -30.50
N LEU A 9 24.15 -2.26 -30.97
CA LEU A 9 24.82 -3.32 -30.18
C LEU A 9 25.48 -2.77 -28.90
N ARG A 10 26.11 -1.59 -28.96
CA ARG A 10 26.75 -0.96 -27.79
C ARG A 10 25.72 -0.54 -26.72
N VAL A 11 24.55 -0.06 -27.13
CA VAL A 11 23.45 0.31 -26.22
C VAL A 11 22.90 -0.93 -25.52
N ILE A 12 22.65 -2.00 -26.28
CA ILE A 12 22.16 -3.30 -25.74
C ILE A 12 23.14 -3.87 -24.70
N ASP A 13 24.44 -3.84 -24.96
CA ASP A 13 25.44 -4.33 -24.00
C ASP A 13 25.52 -3.47 -22.72
N THR A 14 25.36 -2.15 -22.84
CA THR A 14 25.33 -1.27 -21.66
C THR A 14 24.08 -1.47 -20.81
N GLU A 15 22.93 -1.70 -21.43
CA GLU A 15 21.65 -1.93 -20.74
C GLU A 15 21.61 -3.31 -20.08
N ARG A 16 22.18 -4.33 -20.73
CA ARG A 16 22.37 -5.66 -20.14
C ARG A 16 23.32 -5.62 -18.94
N LYS A 17 24.44 -4.89 -19.03
CA LYS A 17 25.33 -4.68 -17.87
C LYS A 17 24.61 -3.96 -16.73
N ARG A 18 23.74 -3.00 -17.04
CA ARG A 18 22.93 -2.27 -16.05
C ARG A 18 21.89 -3.18 -15.38
N SER A 19 21.18 -4.03 -16.14
CA SER A 19 20.19 -4.95 -15.57
C SER A 19 20.84 -6.00 -14.66
N VAL A 20 21.98 -6.55 -15.06
CA VAL A 20 22.77 -7.48 -14.23
C VAL A 20 23.24 -6.78 -12.96
N ARG A 21 23.71 -5.53 -13.05
CA ARG A 21 24.11 -4.74 -11.88
C ARG A 21 22.93 -4.52 -10.93
N LEU A 22 21.77 -4.09 -11.45
CA LEU A 22 20.57 -3.90 -10.64
C LEU A 22 20.11 -5.20 -9.96
N GLN A 23 20.25 -6.35 -10.62
CA GLN A 23 19.91 -7.63 -10.03
C GLN A 23 20.89 -8.04 -8.92
N LYS A 24 22.19 -7.76 -9.06
CA LYS A 24 23.16 -7.94 -7.97
C LYS A 24 22.87 -7.00 -6.80
N GLU A 25 22.50 -5.75 -7.05
CA GLU A 25 22.12 -4.81 -5.99
C GLU A 25 20.83 -5.24 -5.28
N ARG A 26 19.85 -5.81 -6.01
CA ARG A 26 18.67 -6.42 -5.39
C ARG A 26 19.04 -7.58 -4.46
N GLN A 27 19.96 -8.44 -4.87
CA GLN A 27 20.44 -9.55 -4.02
C GLN A 27 21.14 -9.04 -2.75
N ARG A 28 21.88 -7.93 -2.83
CA ARG A 28 22.46 -7.26 -1.66
C ARG A 28 21.42 -6.62 -0.75
N LEU A 29 20.34 -6.08 -1.34
CA LEU A 29 19.24 -5.46 -0.60
C LEU A 29 18.35 -6.49 0.10
N PHE A 30 18.21 -7.71 -0.44
CA PHE A 30 17.35 -8.76 0.10
C PHE A 30 17.51 -9.04 1.61
N PRO A 31 18.72 -9.31 2.16
CA PRO A 31 18.87 -9.54 3.59
C PRO A 31 18.50 -8.31 4.43
N ALA A 32 18.87 -7.11 3.98
CA ALA A 32 18.52 -5.87 4.67
C ALA A 32 17.01 -5.57 4.62
N ALA A 33 16.33 -5.95 3.54
CA ALA A 33 14.88 -5.86 3.42
C ALA A 33 14.17 -6.80 4.42
N LEU A 34 14.66 -8.03 4.58
CA LEU A 34 14.12 -8.99 5.55
C LEU A 34 14.35 -8.52 6.99
N ILE A 35 15.57 -8.07 7.31
CA ILE A 35 15.90 -7.53 8.63
C ILE A 35 15.10 -6.26 8.91
N GLY A 36 14.99 -5.36 7.93
CA GLY A 36 14.17 -4.15 8.06
C GLY A 36 12.71 -4.49 8.35
N LEU A 37 12.15 -5.45 7.61
CA LEU A 37 10.77 -5.91 7.80
C LEU A 37 10.56 -6.54 9.18
N SER A 38 11.50 -7.38 9.64
CA SER A 38 11.40 -7.97 10.98
C SER A 38 11.51 -6.92 12.08
N VAL A 39 12.45 -5.97 11.96
CA VAL A 39 12.59 -4.85 12.91
C VAL A 39 11.33 -3.98 12.92
N PHE A 40 10.74 -3.69 11.76
CA PHE A 40 9.46 -2.98 11.66
C PHE A 40 8.35 -3.70 12.44
N CYS A 41 8.21 -5.01 12.25
CA CYS A 41 7.20 -5.79 12.95
C CYS A 41 7.45 -5.85 14.46
N VAL A 42 8.70 -6.08 14.88
CA VAL A 42 9.07 -6.13 16.30
C VAL A 42 8.81 -4.78 16.99
N LEU A 43 9.21 -3.67 16.37
CA LEU A 43 8.96 -2.33 16.92
C LEU A 43 7.46 -2.00 16.98
N SER A 44 6.68 -2.44 15.98
CA SER A 44 5.22 -2.28 15.99
C SER A 44 4.59 -3.08 17.14
N ILE A 45 5.02 -4.32 17.38
CA ILE A 45 4.57 -5.16 18.51
C ILE A 45 4.95 -4.51 19.84
N ILE A 46 6.19 -4.06 20.01
CA ILE A 46 6.65 -3.38 21.23
C ILE A 46 5.79 -2.15 21.49
N PHE A 47 5.56 -1.31 20.47
CA PHE A 47 4.73 -0.12 20.60
C PHE A 47 3.29 -0.45 21.02
N PHE A 48 2.69 -1.49 20.41
CA PHE A 48 1.36 -1.96 20.79
C PHE A 48 1.29 -2.41 22.26
N ILE A 49 2.26 -3.19 22.72
CA ILE A 49 2.33 -3.65 24.12
C ILE A 49 2.51 -2.47 25.08
N LEU A 50 3.40 -1.53 24.75
CA LEU A 50 3.64 -0.33 25.56
C LEU A 50 2.39 0.55 25.67
N LYS A 51 1.65 0.71 24.56
CA LYS A 51 0.37 1.42 24.53
C LYS A 51 -0.66 0.70 25.40
N LYS A 52 -0.80 -0.63 25.28
CA LYS A 52 -1.73 -1.43 26.09
C LYS A 52 -1.43 -1.40 27.58
N LYS A 53 -0.16 -1.37 27.98
CA LYS A 53 0.26 -1.24 29.39
C LYS A 53 0.13 0.17 29.96
N GLY A 54 -0.30 1.15 29.17
CA GLY A 54 -0.44 2.55 29.60
C GLY A 54 0.89 3.26 29.85
N TRP A 55 2.02 2.70 29.42
CA TRP A 55 3.35 3.31 29.60
C TRP A 55 3.60 4.46 28.62
N ILE A 56 2.83 4.50 27.54
CA ILE A 56 2.77 5.62 26.61
C ILE A 56 1.46 6.34 26.89
N SER A 57 1.53 7.44 27.66
CA SER A 57 0.37 8.28 27.93
C SER A 57 0.09 9.16 26.71
N THR A 58 -1.01 8.86 26.03
CA THR A 58 -1.63 9.79 25.07
C THR A 58 -2.65 10.61 25.85
N GLY A 59 -2.30 11.88 26.09
CA GLY A 59 -2.92 12.76 27.10
C GLY A 59 -4.47 12.71 27.15
N GLY A 60 -5.04 12.84 28.35
CA GLY A 60 -6.45 12.52 28.69
C GLY A 60 -7.58 13.22 27.89
N VAL A 61 -8.83 12.85 28.21
CA VAL A 61 -10.21 13.28 27.78
C VAL A 61 -10.44 13.91 26.38
N ALA A 62 -9.58 14.80 25.87
CA ALA A 62 -9.44 15.06 24.43
C ALA A 62 -8.68 13.92 23.68
N GLY A 63 -8.30 12.89 24.43
CA GLY A 63 -7.19 11.96 24.16
C GLY A 63 -7.41 10.87 23.13
N ALA A 64 -8.62 10.35 22.92
CA ALA A 64 -8.80 9.18 22.04
C ALA A 64 -8.47 9.46 20.56
N VAL A 65 -8.73 10.68 20.10
CA VAL A 65 -8.57 11.06 18.70
C VAL A 65 -7.13 11.47 18.37
N LEU A 66 -6.46 12.16 19.30
CA LEU A 66 -5.02 12.39 19.21
C LEU A 66 -4.24 11.09 19.34
N ASP A 67 -4.71 10.16 20.17
CA ASP A 67 -4.07 8.85 20.37
C ASP A 67 -3.99 8.04 19.06
N ASP A 68 -5.07 8.02 18.26
CA ASP A 68 -5.05 7.36 16.94
C ASP A 68 -4.12 8.07 15.94
N SER A 69 -4.10 9.40 15.93
CA SER A 69 -3.22 10.18 15.07
C SER A 69 -1.74 9.97 15.42
N VAL A 70 -1.41 9.93 16.72
CA VAL A 70 -0.06 9.66 17.24
C VAL A 70 0.34 8.22 16.93
N HIS A 71 -0.57 7.26 17.11
CA HIS A 71 -0.34 5.87 16.74
C HIS A 71 0.03 5.74 15.26
N THR A 72 -0.77 6.33 14.36
CA THR A 72 -0.48 6.31 12.92
C THR A 72 0.83 7.00 12.59
N LEU A 73 1.14 8.13 13.22
CA LEU A 73 2.39 8.85 12.99
C LEU A 73 3.62 8.05 13.43
N ILE A 74 3.52 7.27 14.51
CA ILE A 74 4.61 6.42 14.98
C ILE A 74 4.75 5.17 14.11
N VAL A 75 3.66 4.42 13.93
CA VAL A 75 3.68 3.11 13.25
C VAL A 75 3.83 3.25 11.74
N MET A 76 3.14 4.19 11.09
CA MET A 76 3.23 4.41 9.64
C MET A 76 4.25 5.50 9.25
N GLY A 77 4.70 6.33 10.19
CA GLY A 77 5.64 7.43 9.93
C GLY A 77 7.03 7.17 10.47
N PHE A 78 7.20 7.33 11.78
CA PHE A 78 8.51 7.36 12.44
C PHE A 78 9.26 6.03 12.31
N ILE A 79 8.62 4.90 12.64
CA ILE A 79 9.27 3.59 12.59
C ILE A 79 9.74 3.25 11.15
N PRO A 80 8.89 3.34 10.11
CA PRO A 80 9.33 3.10 8.73
C PRO A 80 10.45 4.04 8.28
N LEU A 81 10.38 5.32 8.63
CA LEU A 81 11.37 6.32 8.21
C LEU A 81 12.73 6.07 8.87
N LEU A 82 12.74 5.72 10.16
CA LEU A 82 13.96 5.35 10.89
C LEU A 82 14.61 4.12 10.23
N ILE A 83 13.85 3.06 10.00
CA ILE A 83 14.39 1.84 9.38
C ILE A 83 14.86 2.11 7.95
N ALA A 84 14.09 2.86 7.16
CA ALA A 84 14.48 3.24 5.81
C ALA A 84 15.79 4.04 5.79
N SER A 85 15.96 4.99 6.72
CA SER A 85 17.18 5.79 6.83
C SER A 85 18.41 4.92 7.13
N VAL A 86 18.29 3.94 8.04
CA VAL A 86 19.36 3.00 8.38
C VAL A 86 19.72 2.13 7.17
N ILE A 87 18.73 1.58 6.47
CA ILE A 87 18.97 0.75 5.28
C ILE A 87 19.64 1.57 4.17
N LEU A 88 19.17 2.79 3.92
CA LEU A 88 19.76 3.69 2.94
C LEU A 88 21.21 4.04 3.28
N PHE A 89 21.53 4.24 4.57
CA PHE A 89 22.88 4.54 5.03
C PHE A 89 23.84 3.34 4.93
N VAL A 90 23.38 2.15 5.32
CA VAL A 90 24.21 0.93 5.40
C VAL A 90 24.37 0.28 4.03
N VAL A 91 23.27 0.06 3.31
CA VAL A 91 23.27 -0.71 2.05
C VAL A 91 23.56 0.18 0.84
N LYS A 92 23.24 1.48 0.93
CA LYS A 92 23.39 2.47 -0.15
C LYS A 92 22.83 1.97 -1.50
N PRO A 93 21.55 1.53 -1.55
CA PRO A 93 20.97 1.03 -2.79
C PRO A 93 20.91 2.15 -3.84
N PRO A 94 21.08 1.82 -5.13
CA PRO A 94 21.02 2.83 -6.18
C PRO A 94 19.62 3.46 -6.23
N THR A 95 19.56 4.78 -6.44
CA THR A 95 18.29 5.53 -6.49
C THR A 95 17.29 4.95 -7.48
N GLN A 96 17.76 4.44 -8.63
CA GLN A 96 16.92 3.75 -9.61
C GLN A 96 16.21 2.51 -9.05
N LEU A 97 16.81 1.80 -8.10
CA LEU A 97 16.18 0.63 -7.48
C LEU A 97 15.06 1.05 -6.52
N VAL A 98 15.28 2.13 -5.77
CA VAL A 98 14.34 2.66 -4.77
C VAL A 98 13.20 3.41 -5.44
N MET A 99 13.53 4.49 -6.16
CA MET A 99 12.56 5.38 -6.82
C MET A 99 11.94 4.76 -8.07
N GLY A 100 12.62 3.82 -8.70
CA GLY A 100 12.20 3.19 -9.96
C GLY A 100 12.81 3.82 -11.22
N GLY A 101 12.74 3.11 -12.34
CA GLY A 101 13.38 3.51 -13.60
C GLY A 101 12.49 4.28 -14.56
N THR A 102 11.18 4.22 -14.41
CA THR A 102 10.20 4.71 -15.40
C THR A 102 9.60 6.05 -14.99
N HIS A 103 9.93 7.08 -15.76
CA HIS A 103 9.44 8.44 -15.56
C HIS A 103 8.24 8.72 -16.47
N ASN A 104 7.15 7.96 -16.30
CA ASN A 104 5.95 8.23 -17.09
C ASN A 104 5.05 9.25 -16.38
N ARG A 105 4.92 10.44 -16.98
CA ARG A 105 4.04 11.50 -16.46
C ARG A 105 2.59 11.02 -16.30
N TRP A 106 2.13 10.17 -17.22
CA TRP A 106 0.77 9.63 -17.16
C TRP A 106 0.54 8.70 -15.96
N SER A 107 1.56 8.00 -15.46
CA SER A 107 1.39 7.20 -14.24
C SER A 107 1.12 8.07 -13.01
N PHE A 108 1.57 9.33 -12.99
CA PHE A 108 1.29 10.25 -11.89
C PHE A 108 -0.14 10.77 -11.90
N LEU A 109 -0.79 10.82 -13.07
CA LEU A 109 -2.20 11.19 -13.19
C LEU A 109 -3.14 10.03 -12.87
N PHE A 110 -2.85 8.84 -13.42
CA PHE A 110 -3.76 7.69 -13.28
C PHE A 110 -3.61 6.95 -11.95
N ALA A 111 -2.43 6.94 -11.33
CA ALA A 111 -2.25 6.26 -10.04
C ALA A 111 -3.14 6.78 -8.90
N PRO A 112 -3.23 8.10 -8.63
CA PRO A 112 -4.14 8.60 -7.59
C PRO A 112 -5.61 8.35 -7.95
N LEU A 113 -5.98 8.42 -9.24
CA LEU A 113 -7.34 8.12 -9.70
C LEU A 113 -7.73 6.66 -9.43
N ILE A 114 -6.81 5.71 -9.67
CA ILE A 114 -7.03 4.29 -9.35
C ILE A 114 -7.16 4.12 -7.85
N GLY A 115 -6.29 4.75 -7.05
CA GLY A 115 -6.38 4.71 -5.60
C GLY A 115 -7.76 5.18 -5.13
N PHE A 116 -8.22 6.32 -5.64
CA PHE A 116 -9.50 6.92 -5.30
C PHE A 116 -10.68 6.01 -5.68
N LEU A 117 -10.76 5.59 -6.95
CA LEU A 117 -11.86 4.75 -7.42
C LEU A 117 -11.87 3.36 -6.76
N ALA A 118 -10.69 2.80 -6.48
CA ALA A 118 -10.59 1.51 -5.80
C ALA A 118 -11.06 1.59 -4.35
N ALA A 119 -10.69 2.64 -3.62
CA ALA A 119 -11.19 2.86 -2.26
C ALA A 119 -12.71 3.01 -2.24
N MET A 120 -13.30 3.78 -3.17
CA MET A 120 -14.76 3.87 -3.33
C MET A 120 -15.40 2.54 -3.65
N ALA A 121 -14.79 1.72 -4.50
CA ALA A 121 -15.32 0.40 -4.85
C ALA A 121 -15.30 -0.57 -3.64
N VAL A 122 -14.20 -0.58 -2.87
CA VAL A 122 -14.08 -1.38 -1.66
C VAL A 122 -15.09 -0.91 -0.60
N TRP A 123 -15.28 0.41 -0.46
CA TRP A 123 -16.32 0.98 0.39
C TRP A 123 -17.72 0.53 -0.03
N CYS A 124 -18.05 0.63 -1.31
CA CYS A 124 -19.34 0.21 -1.85
C CYS A 124 -19.59 -1.30 -1.62
N MET A 125 -18.54 -2.11 -1.79
CA MET A 125 -18.60 -3.55 -1.53
C MET A 125 -18.88 -3.85 -0.06
N ARG A 126 -18.28 -3.08 0.86
CA ARG A 126 -18.54 -3.17 2.29
C ARG A 126 -19.99 -2.81 2.61
N GLU A 127 -20.48 -1.65 2.17
CA GLU A 127 -21.88 -1.24 2.38
C GLU A 127 -22.86 -2.29 1.84
N LEU A 128 -22.57 -2.86 0.67
CA LEU A 128 -23.39 -3.92 0.10
C LEU A 128 -23.38 -5.14 1.02
N LEU A 129 -22.20 -5.60 1.43
CA LEU A 129 -22.07 -6.79 2.27
C LEU A 129 -22.75 -6.61 3.65
N VAL A 130 -22.63 -5.42 4.26
CA VAL A 130 -23.33 -5.06 5.51
C VAL A 130 -24.85 -5.07 5.33
N SER A 131 -25.35 -4.60 4.18
CA SER A 131 -26.79 -4.62 3.90
C SER A 131 -27.36 -6.05 3.78
N TRP A 132 -26.54 -7.05 3.48
CA TRP A 132 -26.93 -8.47 3.44
C TRP A 132 -26.73 -9.18 4.78
N VAL A 133 -25.66 -8.86 5.50
CA VAL A 133 -25.27 -9.50 6.75
C VAL A 133 -24.80 -8.43 7.74
N GLU A 134 -25.66 -8.04 8.67
CA GLU A 134 -25.33 -7.00 9.67
C GLU A 134 -24.09 -7.34 10.51
N GLN A 135 -23.87 -8.63 10.79
CA GLN A 135 -22.71 -9.11 11.55
C GLN A 135 -21.38 -8.83 10.83
N ALA A 136 -21.40 -8.64 9.51
CA ALA A 136 -20.21 -8.30 8.76
C ALA A 136 -19.71 -6.87 9.02
N ALA A 137 -20.56 -5.98 9.56
CA ALA A 137 -20.15 -4.65 9.97
C ALA A 137 -19.03 -4.68 11.02
N ARG A 138 -18.98 -5.74 11.86
CA ARG A 138 -17.93 -5.94 12.87
C ARG A 138 -16.56 -6.26 12.27
N TYR A 139 -16.53 -6.93 11.13
CA TYR A 139 -15.30 -7.43 10.49
C TYR A 139 -14.84 -6.57 9.31
N THR A 140 -15.67 -5.63 8.87
CA THR A 140 -15.41 -4.74 7.72
C THR A 140 -15.59 -3.28 8.11
N ALA A 141 -15.23 -2.91 9.34
CA ALA A 141 -15.27 -1.51 9.73
C ALA A 141 -14.16 -0.72 9.03
N LEU A 142 -14.31 0.61 9.02
CA LEU A 142 -13.20 1.48 8.63
C LEU A 142 -12.04 1.27 9.61
N PRO A 143 -10.79 1.37 9.12
CA PRO A 143 -9.66 1.50 10.02
C PRO A 143 -9.89 2.67 10.99
N ALA A 144 -9.56 2.47 12.27
CA ALA A 144 -9.84 3.43 13.34
C ALA A 144 -9.31 4.83 13.02
N TYR A 145 -8.08 4.93 12.48
CA TYR A 145 -7.46 6.19 12.08
C TYR A 145 -8.20 6.93 10.95
N ILE A 146 -8.87 6.19 10.06
CA ILE A 146 -9.72 6.79 9.01
C ILE A 146 -11.03 7.25 9.62
N TYR A 147 -11.64 6.43 10.47
CA TYR A 147 -12.90 6.77 11.14
C TYR A 147 -12.76 8.03 12.01
N THR A 148 -11.72 8.10 12.84
CA THR A 148 -11.40 9.31 13.62
C THR A 148 -11.05 10.50 12.73
N GLY A 149 -10.32 10.25 11.64
CA GLY A 149 -10.04 11.25 10.61
C GLY A 149 -11.31 11.87 10.02
N GLN A 150 -12.31 11.04 9.67
CA GLN A 150 -13.59 11.49 9.15
C GLN A 150 -14.34 12.40 10.13
N LEU A 151 -14.35 12.06 11.42
CA LEU A 151 -15.04 12.83 12.47
C LEU A 151 -14.41 14.21 12.74
N LEU A 152 -13.10 14.35 12.47
CA LEU A 152 -12.34 15.59 12.65
C LEU A 152 -12.31 16.47 11.42
N LEU A 153 -12.59 15.89 10.26
CA LEU A 153 -12.52 16.58 8.98
C LEU A 153 -13.61 17.67 8.95
N ASP A 154 -13.20 18.91 8.69
CA ASP A 154 -14.03 20.14 8.68
C ASP A 154 -14.39 20.72 10.05
N ARG A 155 -13.86 20.20 11.17
CA ARG A 155 -14.02 20.86 12.48
C ARG A 155 -13.24 22.18 12.58
N SER A 156 -12.05 22.22 11.98
CA SER A 156 -11.20 23.41 11.90
C SER A 156 -10.14 23.21 10.81
N ILE A 157 -9.54 24.30 10.33
CA ILE A 157 -8.43 24.22 9.36
C ILE A 157 -7.26 23.42 9.93
N VAL A 158 -6.93 23.63 11.21
CA VAL A 158 -5.82 22.95 11.88
C VAL A 158 -6.05 21.45 11.99
N THR A 159 -7.25 21.03 12.40
CA THR A 159 -7.59 19.60 12.49
C THR A 159 -7.66 18.94 11.11
N THR A 160 -8.16 19.64 10.09
CA THR A 160 -8.17 19.11 8.71
C THR A 160 -6.74 18.91 8.20
N ILE A 161 -5.83 19.86 8.43
CA ILE A 161 -4.41 19.70 8.06
C ILE A 161 -3.78 18.53 8.81
N LEU A 162 -4.05 18.40 10.11
CA LEU A 162 -3.54 17.29 10.92
C LEU A 162 -4.00 15.94 10.35
N VAL A 163 -5.30 15.77 10.10
CA VAL A 163 -5.86 14.53 9.53
C VAL A 163 -5.26 14.21 8.17
N LEU A 164 -5.15 15.19 7.27
CA LEU A 164 -4.53 14.97 5.97
C LEU A 164 -3.05 14.57 6.11
N SER A 165 -2.33 15.18 7.05
CA SER A 165 -0.93 14.82 7.31
C SER A 165 -0.79 13.40 7.82
N THR A 166 -1.58 12.99 8.81
CA THR A 166 -1.43 11.69 9.49
C THR A 166 -2.05 10.53 8.73
N ALA A 167 -3.22 10.72 8.12
CA ALA A 167 -3.96 9.65 7.44
C ALA A 167 -3.65 9.54 5.93
N VAL A 168 -3.17 10.61 5.29
CA VAL A 168 -2.87 10.62 3.84
C VAL A 168 -1.38 10.72 3.57
N PHE A 169 -0.73 11.80 4.00
CA PHE A 169 0.65 12.09 3.57
C PHE A 169 1.68 11.16 4.22
N VAL A 170 1.65 11.00 5.55
CA VAL A 170 2.63 10.18 6.28
C VAL A 170 2.65 8.72 5.77
N PRO A 171 1.51 8.03 5.61
CA PRO A 171 1.51 6.69 5.03
C PRO A 171 2.00 6.69 3.58
N ALA A 172 1.55 7.66 2.77
CA ALA A 172 1.94 7.75 1.36
C ALA A 172 3.44 8.03 1.14
N THR A 173 4.14 8.59 2.12
CA THR A 173 5.57 8.91 2.03
C THR A 173 6.43 7.91 2.80
N ALA A 174 6.34 7.88 4.13
CA ALA A 174 7.29 7.17 4.97
C ALA A 174 7.12 5.65 4.86
N LEU A 175 5.87 5.19 4.98
CA LEU A 175 5.53 3.77 4.88
C LEU A 175 5.79 3.26 3.45
N GLU A 176 5.42 4.02 2.41
CA GLU A 176 5.70 3.63 1.02
C GLU A 176 7.19 3.61 0.69
N LEU A 177 7.97 4.59 1.16
CA LEU A 177 9.41 4.60 0.96
C LEU A 177 10.07 3.33 1.52
N PHE A 178 9.70 2.97 2.75
CA PHE A 178 10.21 1.76 3.38
C PHE A 178 9.74 0.50 2.63
N LEU A 179 8.42 0.33 2.45
CA LEU A 179 7.88 -0.92 1.94
C LEU A 179 8.03 -1.08 0.44
N ARG A 180 7.66 -0.08 -0.36
CA ARG A 180 7.60 -0.16 -1.83
C ARG A 180 8.93 0.30 -2.45
N GLY A 181 9.68 1.12 -1.71
CA GLY A 181 11.02 1.57 -2.09
C GLY A 181 12.14 0.61 -1.71
N LEU A 182 12.11 -0.01 -0.53
CA LEU A 182 13.22 -0.84 -0.04
C LEU A 182 12.84 -2.32 0.10
N VAL A 183 11.73 -2.63 0.77
CA VAL A 183 11.36 -4.02 1.07
C VAL A 183 10.92 -4.78 -0.19
N GLN A 184 9.99 -4.23 -0.96
CA GLN A 184 9.43 -4.87 -2.15
C GLN A 184 10.51 -5.20 -3.19
N PRO A 185 11.43 -4.30 -3.58
CA PRO A 185 12.49 -4.63 -4.52
C PRO A 185 13.45 -5.71 -4.01
N GLY A 186 13.67 -5.79 -2.69
CA GLY A 186 14.43 -6.87 -2.06
C GLY A 186 13.69 -8.20 -2.15
N LEU A 187 12.42 -8.24 -1.73
CA LEU A 187 11.59 -9.47 -1.73
C LEU A 187 11.44 -10.09 -3.13
N LEU A 188 11.44 -9.29 -4.20
CA LEU A 188 11.40 -9.77 -5.58
C LEU A 188 12.58 -10.70 -5.97
N VAL A 189 13.66 -10.75 -5.18
CA VAL A 189 14.77 -11.71 -5.37
C VAL A 189 14.37 -13.11 -4.93
N GLY A 190 13.68 -13.22 -3.80
CA GLY A 190 13.18 -14.49 -3.27
C GLY A 190 11.89 -14.87 -3.98
N THR A 191 10.88 -14.02 -3.91
CA THR A 191 9.51 -14.35 -4.28
C THR A 191 9.09 -13.82 -5.65
N GLY A 192 8.00 -14.39 -6.17
CA GLY A 192 7.33 -13.80 -7.33
C GLY A 192 6.64 -12.48 -6.94
N PRO A 193 6.37 -11.58 -7.89
CA PRO A 193 5.81 -10.26 -7.61
C PRO A 193 4.45 -10.31 -6.89
N ARG A 194 3.64 -11.34 -7.18
CA ARG A 194 2.34 -11.56 -6.52
C ARG A 194 2.50 -11.92 -5.04
N LEU A 195 3.43 -12.84 -4.74
CA LEU A 195 3.68 -13.31 -3.38
C LEU A 195 4.31 -12.20 -2.54
N ALA A 196 5.31 -11.47 -3.05
CA ALA A 196 5.87 -10.30 -2.36
C ALA A 196 4.80 -9.24 -2.03
N SER A 197 3.88 -8.99 -2.95
CA SER A 197 2.79 -8.02 -2.75
C SER A 197 1.80 -8.50 -1.68
N LEU A 198 1.52 -9.80 -1.64
CA LEU A 198 0.63 -10.41 -0.66
C LEU A 198 1.26 -10.45 0.75
N GLU A 199 2.55 -10.80 0.85
CA GLU A 199 3.32 -10.77 2.10
C GLU A 199 3.32 -9.36 2.71
N ILE A 200 3.61 -8.32 1.91
CA ILE A 200 3.54 -6.92 2.36
C ILE A 200 2.11 -6.53 2.74
N ALA A 201 1.10 -6.92 1.95
CA ALA A 201 -0.30 -6.60 2.23
C ALA A 201 -0.77 -7.10 3.59
N ILE A 202 -0.47 -8.35 3.92
CA ILE A 202 -0.86 -8.97 5.18
C ILE A 202 -0.10 -8.35 6.34
N LEU A 203 1.23 -8.22 6.24
CA LEU A 203 2.05 -7.71 7.35
C LEU A 203 1.75 -6.25 7.67
N VAL A 204 1.47 -5.42 6.67
CA VAL A 204 1.05 -4.03 6.88
C VAL A 204 -0.27 -3.95 7.61
N ALA A 205 -1.27 -4.72 7.15
CA ALA A 205 -2.58 -4.71 7.79
C ALA A 205 -2.51 -5.20 9.25
N LEU A 206 -1.71 -6.23 9.53
CA LEU A 206 -1.48 -6.72 10.90
C LEU A 206 -0.70 -5.72 11.77
N SER A 207 0.25 -4.96 11.19
CA SER A 207 1.08 -4.01 11.95
C SER A 207 0.29 -2.88 12.61
N GLN A 208 -0.93 -2.61 12.14
CA GLN A 208 -1.80 -1.58 12.72
C GLN A 208 -2.57 -2.07 13.94
N PHE A 209 -2.57 -3.37 14.24
CA PHE A 209 -3.34 -3.96 15.33
C PHE A 209 -4.83 -3.58 15.32
N ASP A 210 -5.36 -3.27 14.15
CA ASP A 210 -6.75 -2.95 13.91
C ASP A 210 -7.38 -4.07 13.07
N THR A 211 -8.03 -4.99 13.77
CA THR A 211 -8.68 -6.16 13.16
C THR A 211 -9.86 -5.77 12.28
N SER A 212 -10.51 -4.66 12.58
CA SER A 212 -11.72 -4.21 11.91
C SER A 212 -11.41 -3.60 10.54
N GLY A 213 -10.31 -2.84 10.44
CA GLY A 213 -9.80 -2.24 9.21
C GLY A 213 -8.90 -3.14 8.36
N PHE A 214 -8.64 -4.39 8.78
CA PHE A 214 -7.67 -5.30 8.16
C PHE A 214 -7.89 -5.44 6.64
N VAL A 215 -9.13 -5.69 6.22
CA VAL A 215 -9.48 -5.95 4.82
C VAL A 215 -9.17 -4.73 3.93
N PHE A 216 -9.56 -3.53 4.38
CA PHE A 216 -9.30 -2.28 3.66
C PHE A 216 -7.80 -2.03 3.51
N MET A 217 -7.05 -2.20 4.61
CA MET A 217 -5.60 -2.00 4.59
C MET A 217 -4.88 -3.03 3.71
N ALA A 218 -5.29 -4.29 3.76
CA ALA A 218 -4.71 -5.35 2.94
C ALA A 218 -4.97 -5.13 1.45
N ILE A 219 -6.21 -4.80 1.06
CA ILE A 219 -6.56 -4.52 -0.34
C ILE A 219 -5.80 -3.29 -0.85
N GLY A 220 -5.81 -2.19 -0.10
CA GLY A 220 -5.07 -0.98 -0.47
C GLY A 220 -3.57 -1.26 -0.64
N SER A 221 -2.96 -1.93 0.33
CA SER A 221 -1.54 -2.29 0.29
C SER A 221 -1.18 -3.21 -0.89
N PHE A 222 -2.06 -4.17 -1.22
CA PHE A 222 -1.89 -5.05 -2.37
C PHE A 222 -1.93 -4.27 -3.69
N LEU A 223 -2.92 -3.39 -3.86
CA LEU A 223 -3.08 -2.59 -5.07
C LEU A 223 -1.92 -1.59 -5.26
N VAL A 224 -1.44 -0.97 -4.17
CA VAL A 224 -0.26 -0.10 -4.19
C VAL A 224 0.99 -0.86 -4.64
N SER A 225 1.18 -2.08 -4.11
CA SER A 225 2.27 -2.97 -4.52
C SER A 225 2.16 -3.37 -6.00
N TRP A 226 0.93 -3.56 -6.49
CA TRP A 226 0.64 -3.82 -7.90
C TRP A 226 0.98 -2.63 -8.79
N VAL A 227 0.62 -1.39 -8.41
CA VAL A 227 1.01 -0.18 -9.16
C VAL A 227 2.54 -0.04 -9.16
N ARG A 228 3.21 -0.22 -8.02
CA ARG A 228 4.68 -0.19 -7.94
C ARG A 228 5.34 -1.17 -8.90
N HIS A 229 4.77 -2.36 -9.06
CA HIS A 229 5.29 -3.39 -9.97
C HIS A 229 5.08 -3.05 -11.45
N ASN A 230 3.92 -2.50 -11.81
CA ASN A 230 3.60 -2.21 -13.22
C ASN A 230 4.21 -0.89 -13.72
N CYS A 231 4.27 0.12 -12.86
CA CYS A 231 4.79 1.44 -13.21
C CYS A 231 6.26 1.65 -12.89
N ASP A 232 6.92 0.68 -12.24
CA ASP A 232 8.29 0.78 -11.70
C ASP A 232 8.62 2.19 -11.17
N SER A 233 7.74 2.74 -10.32
CA SER A 233 7.86 4.10 -9.78
C SER A 233 7.32 4.17 -8.35
N LEU A 234 8.15 4.64 -7.42
CA LEU A 234 7.76 4.87 -6.04
C LEU A 234 6.74 6.00 -5.92
N VAL A 235 6.94 7.08 -6.69
CA VAL A 235 6.03 8.24 -6.68
C VAL A 235 4.63 7.84 -7.13
N ALA A 236 4.52 7.00 -8.17
CA ALA A 236 3.21 6.51 -8.62
C ALA A 236 2.52 5.67 -7.53
N SER A 237 3.23 4.76 -6.86
CA SER A 237 2.66 3.99 -5.74
C SER A 237 2.28 4.87 -4.54
N SER A 238 3.09 5.89 -4.22
CA SER A 238 2.78 6.86 -3.18
C SER A 238 1.53 7.68 -3.49
N LEU A 239 1.39 8.17 -4.72
CA LEU A 239 0.20 8.90 -5.16
C LEU A 239 -1.04 8.02 -5.16
N MET A 240 -0.90 6.74 -5.52
CA MET A 240 -1.98 5.77 -5.40
C MET A 240 -2.41 5.59 -3.93
N SER A 241 -1.45 5.39 -3.02
CA SER A 241 -1.69 5.25 -1.58
C SER A 241 -2.39 6.48 -1.02
N ALA A 242 -1.93 7.68 -1.39
CA ALA A 242 -2.56 8.95 -1.02
C ALA A 242 -4.00 9.04 -1.55
N GLY A 243 -4.23 8.71 -2.82
CA GLY A 243 -5.57 8.72 -3.43
C GLY A 243 -6.52 7.73 -2.76
N TYR A 244 -6.02 6.55 -2.38
CA TYR A 244 -6.76 5.53 -1.65
C TYR A 244 -7.18 6.02 -0.25
N SER A 245 -6.23 6.50 0.55
CA SER A 245 -6.51 7.04 1.89
C SER A 245 -7.42 8.26 1.85
N LEU A 246 -7.21 9.18 0.91
CA LEU A 246 -8.06 10.35 0.73
C LEU A 246 -9.49 9.96 0.39
N SER A 247 -9.68 8.98 -0.50
CA SER A 247 -11.01 8.48 -0.83
C SER A 247 -11.69 7.82 0.35
N LEU A 248 -10.97 7.01 1.15
CA LEU A 248 -11.55 6.43 2.36
C LEU A 248 -11.93 7.51 3.40
N LEU A 249 -11.18 8.61 3.51
CA LEU A 249 -11.57 9.75 4.34
C LEU A 249 -12.80 10.48 3.81
N MET A 250 -13.01 10.51 2.50
CA MET A 250 -14.13 11.22 1.88
C MET A 250 -15.34 10.32 1.59
N SER A 251 -15.22 9.01 1.75
CA SER A 251 -16.23 8.03 1.31
C SER A 251 -17.60 8.30 1.91
N GLY A 252 -17.67 8.57 3.23
CA GLY A 252 -18.92 8.91 3.91
C GLY A 252 -19.60 10.16 3.35
N LYS A 253 -18.82 11.20 3.00
CA LYS A 253 -19.33 12.45 2.44
C LYS A 253 -19.78 12.29 0.98
N VAL A 254 -19.00 11.57 0.19
CA VAL A 254 -19.30 11.35 -1.24
C VAL A 254 -20.54 10.48 -1.40
N PHE A 255 -20.69 9.41 -0.60
CA PHE A 255 -21.90 8.60 -0.60
C PHE A 255 -23.10 9.36 -0.05
N GLY A 256 -22.95 10.13 1.04
CA GLY A 256 -24.02 11.00 1.54
C GLY A 256 -24.52 11.99 0.48
N PHE A 257 -23.60 12.63 -0.25
CA PHE A 257 -23.95 13.54 -1.34
C PHE A 257 -24.62 12.82 -2.50
N ALA A 258 -24.09 11.68 -2.95
CA ALA A 258 -24.66 10.89 -4.05
C ALA A 258 -26.08 10.40 -3.73
N VAL A 259 -26.31 9.91 -2.50
CA VAL A 259 -27.63 9.48 -2.05
C VAL A 259 -28.60 10.66 -1.98
N SER A 260 -28.17 11.79 -1.40
CA SER A 260 -29.01 12.99 -1.30
C SER A 260 -29.41 13.58 -2.65
N THR A 261 -28.50 13.55 -3.64
CA THR A 261 -28.73 14.12 -4.97
C THR A 261 -29.55 13.20 -5.88
N LEU A 262 -29.36 11.88 -5.79
CA LEU A 262 -30.08 10.92 -6.63
C LEU A 262 -31.47 10.59 -6.09
N PHE A 263 -31.66 10.60 -4.76
CA PHE A 263 -32.90 10.14 -4.14
C PHE A 263 -33.70 11.24 -3.43
N SER A 264 -33.21 12.49 -3.39
CA SER A 264 -33.96 13.71 -3.02
C SER A 264 -35.11 13.48 -2.03
N GLY A 265 -34.79 12.96 -0.84
CA GLY A 265 -35.77 12.83 0.26
C GLY A 265 -36.71 11.61 0.20
N ILE A 266 -36.56 10.70 -0.75
CA ILE A 266 -37.25 9.40 -0.74
C ILE A 266 -36.48 8.46 0.18
N THR A 267 -37.12 7.96 1.23
CA THR A 267 -36.58 6.86 2.04
C THR A 267 -36.46 5.63 1.15
N MET A 268 -35.23 5.24 0.79
CA MET A 268 -35.02 4.03 0.02
C MET A 268 -35.34 2.81 0.88
N ASP A 269 -36.15 1.90 0.33
CA ASP A 269 -36.27 0.55 0.90
C ASP A 269 -34.93 -0.19 0.76
N ASP A 270 -34.66 -1.16 1.64
CA ASP A 270 -33.42 -1.94 1.64
C ASP A 270 -33.08 -2.56 0.27
N THR A 271 -34.10 -3.03 -0.46
CA THR A 271 -33.94 -3.58 -1.80
C THR A 271 -33.48 -2.53 -2.80
N GLN A 272 -34.04 -1.32 -2.73
CA GLN A 272 -33.64 -0.21 -3.59
C GLN A 272 -32.20 0.22 -3.27
N TYR A 273 -31.84 0.28 -1.98
CA TYR A 273 -30.48 0.61 -1.54
C TYR A 273 -29.46 -0.41 -2.07
N ARG A 274 -29.77 -1.72 -2.01
CA ARG A 274 -28.92 -2.78 -2.57
C ARG A 274 -28.74 -2.64 -4.09
N ILE A 275 -29.80 -2.36 -4.83
CA ILE A 275 -29.73 -2.14 -6.30
C ILE A 275 -28.86 -0.92 -6.61
N PHE A 276 -28.99 0.16 -5.84
CA PHE A 276 -28.14 1.34 -5.96
C PHE A 276 -26.66 1.02 -5.71
N LEU A 277 -26.34 0.26 -4.66
CA LEU A 277 -24.96 -0.14 -4.39
C LEU A 277 -24.39 -1.05 -5.48
N ILE A 278 -25.17 -1.99 -6.01
CA ILE A 278 -24.74 -2.86 -7.12
C ILE A 278 -24.46 -2.03 -8.38
N THR A 279 -25.35 -1.10 -8.73
CA THR A 279 -25.17 -0.22 -9.89
C THR A 279 -23.98 0.72 -9.71
N CYS A 280 -23.76 1.27 -8.50
CA CYS A 280 -22.59 2.07 -8.18
C CYS A 280 -21.29 1.24 -8.33
N LEU A 281 -21.28 -0.01 -7.85
CA LEU A 281 -20.12 -0.90 -7.97
C LEU A 281 -19.84 -1.25 -9.44
N LEU A 282 -20.86 -1.52 -10.24
CA LEU A 282 -20.72 -1.72 -11.69
C LEU A 282 -20.13 -0.48 -12.37
N PHE A 283 -20.65 0.71 -12.05
CA PHE A 283 -20.15 1.96 -12.60
C PHE A 283 -18.69 2.24 -12.20
N LEU A 284 -18.34 2.04 -10.92
CA LEU A 284 -16.97 2.17 -10.44
C LEU A 284 -16.04 1.15 -11.09
N SER A 285 -16.50 -0.09 -11.28
CA SER A 285 -15.73 -1.12 -11.98
C SER A 285 -15.46 -0.73 -13.43
N LEU A 286 -16.44 -0.16 -14.13
CA LEU A 286 -16.31 0.33 -15.50
C LEU A 286 -15.30 1.49 -15.57
N LEU A 287 -15.39 2.46 -14.65
CA LEU A 287 -14.46 3.58 -14.56
C LEU A 287 -13.02 3.12 -14.24
N LEU A 288 -12.86 2.05 -13.45
CA LEU A 288 -11.56 1.47 -13.11
C LEU A 288 -10.88 0.78 -14.29
N ILE A 289 -11.62 0.28 -15.29
CA ILE A 289 -11.03 -0.44 -16.45
C ILE A 289 -10.02 0.44 -17.18
N ALA A 290 -10.38 1.69 -17.52
CA ALA A 290 -9.53 2.58 -18.31
C ALA A 290 -8.16 2.87 -17.65
N PRO A 291 -8.10 3.35 -16.39
CA PRO A 291 -6.83 3.66 -15.75
C PRO A 291 -6.03 2.38 -15.40
N ILE A 292 -6.70 1.27 -15.06
CA ILE A 292 -6.02 -0.03 -14.86
C ILE A 292 -5.39 -0.51 -16.16
N ALA A 293 -6.12 -0.50 -17.28
CA ALA A 293 -5.62 -0.91 -18.60
C ALA A 293 -4.43 -0.04 -19.01
N PHE A 294 -4.46 1.25 -18.70
CA PHE A 294 -3.33 2.15 -18.96
C PHE A 294 -2.09 1.74 -18.16
N ILE A 295 -2.20 1.56 -16.84
CA ILE A 295 -1.08 1.12 -15.98
C ILE A 295 -0.54 -0.25 -16.41
N GLN A 296 -1.43 -1.20 -16.72
CA GLN A 296 -1.03 -2.52 -17.24
C GLN A 296 -0.29 -2.39 -18.57
N GLY A 297 -0.79 -1.53 -19.48
CA GLY A 297 -0.15 -1.23 -20.75
C GLY A 297 1.27 -0.68 -20.58
N LEU A 298 1.51 0.15 -19.56
CA LEU A 298 2.86 0.61 -19.21
C LEU A 298 3.75 -0.54 -18.75
N GLY A 299 3.23 -1.43 -17.91
CA GLY A 299 3.94 -2.63 -17.47
C GLY A 299 4.35 -3.53 -18.64
N VAL A 300 3.45 -3.75 -19.60
CA VAL A 300 3.71 -4.55 -20.81
C VAL A 300 4.75 -3.87 -21.72
N ARG A 301 4.64 -2.56 -21.94
CA ARG A 301 5.61 -1.79 -22.75
C ARG A 301 7.00 -1.83 -22.13
N THR A 302 7.10 -1.61 -20.82
CA THR A 302 8.37 -1.66 -20.08
C THR A 302 9.01 -3.05 -20.14
N LYS A 303 8.20 -4.11 -20.01
CA LYS A 303 8.67 -5.50 -20.16
C LYS A 303 9.10 -5.83 -21.59
N ARG A 304 8.35 -5.39 -22.61
CA ARG A 304 8.70 -5.60 -24.02
C ARG A 304 9.97 -4.85 -24.42
N GLN A 305 10.14 -3.60 -23.99
CA GLN A 305 11.39 -2.86 -24.17
C GLN A 305 12.56 -3.58 -23.50
N GLY A 306 12.40 -4.06 -22.26
CA GLY A 306 13.43 -4.85 -21.59
C GLY A 306 13.76 -6.19 -22.27
N LEU A 307 12.79 -6.86 -22.90
CA LEU A 307 12.99 -8.08 -23.68
C LEU A 307 13.77 -7.82 -24.99
N ILE A 308 13.43 -6.74 -25.69
CA ILE A 308 14.10 -6.32 -26.93
C ILE A 308 15.54 -5.86 -26.66
N GLU A 309 15.79 -5.28 -25.48
CA GLU A 309 17.12 -4.87 -25.00
C GLU A 309 17.93 -6.01 -24.36
N GLY A 310 17.45 -7.27 -24.41
CA GLY A 310 18.18 -8.41 -23.84
C GLY A 310 18.32 -8.41 -22.31
N ARG A 311 17.46 -7.69 -21.57
CA ARG A 311 17.50 -7.60 -20.10
C ARG A 311 17.09 -8.88 -19.36
N VAL A 312 16.64 -9.93 -20.05
CA VAL A 312 16.13 -11.13 -19.39
C VAL A 312 17.25 -12.14 -19.17
N VAL A 313 17.88 -12.04 -18.00
CA VAL A 313 18.64 -13.16 -17.43
C VAL A 313 17.63 -14.05 -16.72
N TYR A 314 17.30 -15.19 -17.33
CA TYR A 314 16.59 -16.26 -16.66
C TYR A 314 17.51 -16.85 -15.58
N THR A 315 17.34 -16.42 -14.34
CA THR A 315 17.92 -17.14 -13.19
C THR A 315 16.93 -18.22 -12.78
N SER A 316 17.09 -19.42 -13.34
CA SER A 316 16.56 -20.65 -12.78
C SER A 316 17.44 -21.09 -11.58
N GLU A 317 16.85 -21.88 -10.68
CA GLU A 317 17.50 -22.76 -9.68
C GLU A 317 17.82 -22.25 -8.27
N ARG A 318 18.31 -21.02 -7.99
CA ARG A 318 18.54 -20.61 -6.56
C ARG A 318 17.31 -20.10 -5.79
N ARG A 319 16.11 -20.19 -6.37
CA ARG A 319 14.89 -19.56 -5.82
C ARG A 319 14.19 -20.33 -4.69
N GLY A 320 14.50 -21.61 -4.46
CA GLY A 320 13.79 -22.42 -3.46
C GLY A 320 13.98 -21.92 -2.02
N SER A 321 15.24 -21.81 -1.59
CA SER A 321 15.60 -21.44 -0.20
C SER A 321 15.17 -20.01 0.16
N SER A 322 15.36 -19.04 -0.74
CA SER A 322 14.97 -17.63 -0.48
C SER A 322 13.46 -17.42 -0.45
N ARG A 323 12.68 -18.17 -1.24
CA ARG A 323 11.20 -18.20 -1.14
C ARG A 323 10.74 -18.82 0.16
N PHE A 324 11.34 -19.95 0.54
CA PHE A 324 10.97 -20.64 1.76
C PHE A 324 11.26 -19.77 3.00
N ALA A 325 12.38 -19.05 2.99
CA ALA A 325 12.74 -18.11 4.05
C ALA A 325 11.74 -16.94 4.18
N THR A 326 11.28 -16.34 3.09
CA THR A 326 10.29 -15.23 3.16
C THR A 326 8.93 -15.73 3.64
N ILE A 327 8.49 -16.90 3.17
CA ILE A 327 7.22 -17.51 3.58
C ILE A 327 7.26 -17.87 5.07
N ILE A 328 8.34 -18.50 5.55
CA ILE A 328 8.49 -18.81 6.98
C ILE A 328 8.53 -17.53 7.81
N LEU A 329 9.33 -16.54 7.40
CA LEU A 329 9.43 -15.28 8.14
C LEU A 329 8.06 -14.60 8.23
N THR A 330 7.32 -14.53 7.11
CA THR A 330 6.00 -13.91 7.09
C THR A 330 4.99 -14.66 7.93
N LEU A 331 5.02 -16.00 7.95
CA LEU A 331 4.22 -16.82 8.86
C LEU A 331 4.57 -16.57 10.32
N ILE A 332 5.85 -16.52 10.67
CA ILE A 332 6.30 -16.25 12.05
C ILE A 332 5.86 -14.85 12.49
N LEU A 333 6.07 -13.83 11.66
CA LEU A 333 5.69 -12.46 11.97
C LEU A 333 4.17 -12.31 12.06
N ALA A 334 3.41 -12.94 11.16
CA ALA A 334 1.95 -12.95 11.22
C ALA A 334 1.45 -13.64 12.50
N ALA A 335 2.00 -14.80 12.85
CA ALA A 335 1.69 -15.50 14.09
C ALA A 335 2.05 -14.65 15.32
N ALA A 336 3.17 -13.91 15.29
CA ALA A 336 3.56 -13.01 16.37
C ALA A 336 2.59 -11.83 16.53
N PHE A 337 2.11 -11.24 15.43
CA PHE A 337 1.07 -10.20 15.48
C PHE A 337 -0.25 -10.74 16.05
N VAL A 338 -0.72 -11.88 15.54
CA VAL A 338 -1.96 -12.51 16.01
C VAL A 338 -1.84 -12.90 17.48
N GLY A 339 -0.74 -13.55 17.88
CA GLY A 339 -0.47 -13.91 19.27
C GLY A 339 -0.45 -12.68 20.17
N SER A 340 0.29 -11.64 19.81
CA SER A 340 0.35 -10.40 20.58
C SER A 340 -1.02 -9.74 20.71
N SER A 341 -1.82 -9.75 19.65
CA SER A 341 -3.18 -9.20 19.71
C SER A 341 -4.07 -9.98 20.69
N LEU A 342 -3.98 -11.32 20.73
CA LEU A 342 -4.79 -12.18 21.60
C LEU A 342 -4.35 -12.12 23.06
N PHE A 343 -3.03 -12.18 23.33
CA PHE A 343 -2.48 -12.18 24.68
C PHE A 343 -2.61 -10.84 25.42
N PHE A 344 -2.70 -9.73 24.69
CA PHE A 344 -2.82 -8.38 25.27
C PHE A 344 -4.18 -7.71 24.97
N SER A 345 -5.16 -8.46 24.44
CA SER A 345 -6.56 -8.02 24.29
C SER A 345 -7.43 -8.28 25.53
N THR A 346 -6.96 -9.10 26.47
CA THR A 346 -7.60 -9.38 27.77
C THR A 346 -7.05 -8.46 28.86
#